data_AF-A0A846C6U3-F1
#
_entry.id   AF-A0A846C6U3-F1
#
_cell.length_a   1.000
_cell.length_b   1.000
_cell.length_c   1.000
_cell.angle_alpha   90.00
_cell.angle_beta   90.00
_cell.angle_gamma   90.00
#
_symmetry.space_group_name_H-M   'P 1'
#
loop_
_entity.id
_entity.type
_entity.pdbx_description
1 polymer ?
#
loop_
_entity_poly.entity_id
_entity_poly.type
_entity_poly.pdbx_seq_one_letter_code
_entity_poly.pdbx_strand_id
1 'polypeptide(L)'
;MDVLAVLDDKSTVIIEMQLANVTGFENRVVYNVAKIYSNQLKSGDDYPEIRPIIALKIVDFLMFQNTDRLITNFVLKERLENL
;
A
#
# COMPACT_ATOMS: atom_id res chain seq x y z
N MET A 1 -0.20 8.16 -8.67
CA MET A 1 -1.17 7.06 -8.82
C MET A 1 -1.49 6.89 -10.27
N ASP A 2 -1.18 5.72 -10.81
CA ASP A 2 -1.34 5.42 -12.23
C ASP A 2 -2.68 4.71 -12.48
N VAL A 3 -3.00 3.71 -11.66
CA VAL A 3 -4.26 2.97 -11.74
C VAL A 3 -4.86 2.77 -10.34
N LEU A 4 -6.18 2.95 -10.25
CA LEU A 4 -6.99 2.57 -9.10
C LEU A 4 -7.98 1.49 -9.55
N ALA A 5 -7.93 0.33 -8.91
CA ALA A 5 -8.83 -0.77 -9.17
C ALA A 5 -9.68 -1.05 -7.92
N VAL A 6 -10.96 -1.36 -8.13
CA VAL A 6 -11.88 -1.80 -7.08
C VAL A 6 -12.18 -3.26 -7.33
N LEU A 7 -11.91 -4.12 -6.34
CA LEU A 7 -12.17 -5.55 -6.41
C LEU A 7 -13.64 -5.86 -6.11
N ASP A 8 -14.05 -7.11 -6.35
CA ASP A 8 -15.43 -7.57 -6.10
C ASP A 8 -15.83 -7.44 -4.62
N ASP A 9 -14.87 -7.63 -3.70
CA ASP A 9 -15.04 -7.45 -2.24
C ASP A 9 -15.01 -5.97 -1.80
N LYS A 10 -14.91 -5.04 -2.76
CA LYS A 10 -14.79 -3.58 -2.57
C LYS A 10 -13.46 -3.11 -1.97
N SER A 11 -12.48 -3.98 -1.79
CA SER A 11 -11.11 -3.58 -1.48
C SER A 11 -10.55 -2.72 -2.62
N THR A 12 -9.75 -1.72 -2.29
CA THR A 12 -9.13 -0.83 -3.28
C THR A 12 -7.68 -1.22 -3.52
N VAL A 13 -7.30 -1.46 -4.78
CA VAL A 13 -5.92 -1.68 -5.18
C VAL A 13 -5.39 -0.43 -5.87
N ILE A 14 -4.31 0.11 -5.33
CA ILE A 14 -3.57 1.24 -5.90
C ILE A 14 -2.34 0.67 -6.57
N ILE A 15 -2.27 0.81 -7.89
CA ILE A 15 -1.15 0.33 -8.69
C ILE A 15 -0.31 1.53 -9.11
N GLU A 16 0.98 1.48 -8.77
CA GLU A 16 1.96 2.47 -9.22
C GLU A 16 3.19 1.78 -9.81
N MET A 17 3.67 2.32 -10.93
CA MET A 17 4.84 1.83 -11.64
C MET A 17 5.97 2.86 -11.58
N GLN A 18 7.20 2.42 -11.32
CA GLN A 18 8.34 3.33 -11.20
C GLN A 18 9.62 2.74 -11.82
N LEU A 19 10.25 3.51 -12.70
CA LEU A 19 11.51 3.14 -13.38
C LEU A 19 12.76 3.59 -12.61
N ALA A 20 12.65 4.65 -11.82
CA ALA A 20 13.80 5.24 -11.12
C ALA A 20 13.69 5.09 -9.60
N ASN A 21 14.77 4.61 -8.98
CA ASN A 21 14.91 4.59 -7.53
C ASN A 21 15.21 6.00 -7.01
N VAL A 22 14.18 6.72 -6.61
CA VAL A 22 14.31 8.04 -5.99
C VAL A 22 14.46 7.90 -4.48
N THR A 23 15.34 8.69 -3.87
CA THR A 23 15.53 8.71 -2.42
C THR A 23 14.19 8.88 -1.69
N GLY A 24 13.92 7.98 -0.74
CA GLY A 24 12.68 8.00 0.05
C GLY A 24 11.47 7.38 -0.65
N PHE A 25 11.65 6.61 -1.73
CA PHE A 25 10.55 5.89 -2.38
C PHE A 25 9.74 5.05 -1.39
N GLU A 26 10.40 4.24 -0.55
CA GLU A 26 9.74 3.42 0.49
C GLU A 26 8.85 4.26 1.43
N ASN A 27 9.37 5.40 1.91
CA ASN A 27 8.61 6.31 2.77
C ASN A 27 7.37 6.86 2.04
N ARG A 28 7.49 7.16 0.74
CA ARG A 28 6.35 7.60 -0.08
C ARG A 28 5.32 6.49 -0.27
N VAL A 29 5.75 5.24 -0.43
CA VAL A 29 4.83 4.10 -0.51
C VAL A 29 3.97 4.05 0.75
N VAL A 30 4.59 4.04 1.93
CA VAL A 30 3.88 3.95 3.22
C VAL A 30 2.98 5.17 3.43
N TYR A 31 3.50 6.39 3.18
CA TYR A 31 2.73 7.62 3.32
C TYR A 31 1.50 7.64 2.41
N ASN A 32 1.64 7.26 1.13
CA ASN A 32 0.53 7.27 0.19
C ASN A 32 -0.55 6.26 0.58
N VAL A 33 -0.15 5.07 1.03
CA VAL A 33 -1.10 4.05 1.53
C VAL A 33 -1.87 4.60 2.74
N ALA A 34 -1.16 5.11 3.75
CA ALA A 34 -1.78 5.65 4.96
C ALA A 34 -2.73 6.82 4.64
N LYS A 35 -2.32 7.71 3.75
CA LYS A 35 -3.13 8.86 3.32
C LYS A 35 -4.40 8.43 2.59
N ILE A 36 -4.32 7.46 1.69
CA ILE A 36 -5.50 6.99 0.97
C ILE A 36 -6.42 6.22 1.93
N TYR A 37 -5.84 5.46 2.86
CA TYR A 37 -6.58 4.79 3.92
C TYR A 37 -7.37 5.77 4.77
N SER A 38 -6.74 6.84 5.26
CA SER A 38 -7.42 7.87 6.05
C SER A 38 -8.46 8.65 5.25
N ASN A 39 -8.20 8.90 3.96
CA ASN A 39 -9.11 9.65 3.09
C ASN A 39 -10.40 8.90 2.74
N GLN A 40 -10.50 7.60 3.07
CA GLN A 40 -11.77 6.88 2.96
C GLN A 40 -12.84 7.47 3.91
N LEU A 41 -12.40 8.05 5.03
CA LEU A 41 -13.27 8.66 6.01
C LEU A 41 -13.49 10.15 5.70
N LYS A 42 -14.73 10.60 5.81
CA LYS A 42 -15.07 12.02 5.91
C LYS A 42 -15.29 12.38 7.37
N SER A 43 -15.26 13.69 7.64
CA SER A 43 -15.54 14.19 8.98
C SER A 43 -16.95 13.78 9.41
N GLY A 44 -17.04 13.01 10.49
CA GLY A 44 -18.31 12.50 11.02
C GLY A 44 -18.70 11.09 10.55
N ASP A 45 -17.87 10.45 9.72
CA ASP A 45 -18.09 9.05 9.30
C ASP A 45 -17.68 8.06 10.40
N ASP A 46 -18.41 6.95 10.50
CA ASP A 46 -18.09 5.87 11.42
C ASP A 46 -16.91 5.03 10.90
N TYR A 47 -15.94 4.72 11.78
CA TYR A 47 -14.75 3.91 11.47
C TYR A 47 -15.00 2.50 10.87
N PRO A 48 -16.12 1.79 11.14
CA PRO A 48 -16.41 0.49 10.53
C PRO A 48 -16.57 0.51 9.00
N GLU A 49 -16.73 1.67 8.37
CA GLU A 49 -16.90 1.78 6.91
C GLU A 49 -15.58 1.74 6.12
N ILE A 50 -14.43 1.67 6.80
CA ILE A 50 -13.11 1.66 6.14
C ILE A 50 -12.86 0.31 5.48
N ARG A 51 -12.52 0.34 4.19
CA ARG A 51 -12.20 -0.86 3.42
C ARG A 51 -10.70 -1.10 3.38
N PRO A 52 -10.26 -2.36 3.23
CA PRO A 52 -8.86 -2.67 3.02
C PRO A 52 -8.30 -1.98 1.77
N ILE A 53 -7.05 -1.55 1.87
CA ILE A 53 -6.27 -1.01 0.76
C ILE A 53 -5.07 -1.91 0.48
N ILE A 54 -4.86 -2.21 -0.79
CA ILE A 54 -3.68 -2.90 -1.30
C ILE A 54 -2.90 -1.90 -2.14
N ALA A 55 -1.62 -1.67 -1.83
CA ALA A 55 -0.72 -0.95 -2.72
C ALA A 55 0.21 -1.92 -3.45
N LEU A 56 0.04 -1.98 -4.76
CA LEU A 56 0.93 -2.71 -5.66
C LEU A 56 1.97 -1.74 -6.22
N LYS A 57 3.26 -2.02 -5.96
CA LYS A 57 4.38 -1.29 -6.54
C LYS A 57 5.10 -2.19 -7.53
N ILE A 58 5.13 -1.77 -8.78
CA ILE A 58 5.91 -2.43 -9.83
C ILE A 58 7.12 -1.54 -10.10
N VAL A 59 8.32 -2.07 -9.87
CA VAL A 59 9.55 -1.29 -9.93
C VAL A 59 10.60 -2.01 -10.78
N ASP A 60 11.40 -1.23 -11.51
CA ASP A 60 12.54 -1.72 -12.30
C ASP A 60 13.88 -1.46 -11.60
N PHE A 61 13.87 -1.55 -10.27
CA PHE A 61 15.06 -1.36 -9.45
C PHE A 61 15.00 -2.22 -8.20
N LEU A 62 16.16 -2.45 -7.58
CA LEU A 62 16.27 -3.21 -6.35
C LEU A 62 15.69 -2.41 -5.18
N MET A 63 14.48 -2.77 -4.76
CA MET A 63 13.80 -2.14 -3.63
C MET A 63 14.30 -2.64 -2.28
N PHE A 64 14.64 -3.94 -2.18
CA PHE A 64 15.09 -4.56 -0.93
C PHE A 64 16.39 -5.32 -1.16
N GLN A 65 17.49 -4.84 -0.58
CA GLN A 65 18.83 -5.43 -0.80
C GLN A 65 19.01 -6.81 -0.15
N ASN A 66 18.18 -7.15 0.84
CA ASN A 66 18.35 -8.35 1.67
C ASN A 66 17.43 -9.52 1.24
N THR A 67 16.88 -9.50 0.02
CA THR A 67 15.99 -10.57 -0.45
C THR A 67 16.08 -10.73 -1.97
N ASP A 68 16.17 -11.98 -2.42
CA ASP A 68 16.17 -12.32 -3.85
C ASP A 68 14.75 -12.62 -4.39
N ARG A 69 13.71 -12.24 -3.64
CA ARG A 69 12.32 -12.55 -4.00
C ARG A 69 11.81 -11.57 -5.06
N LEU A 70 11.21 -12.12 -6.13
CA LEU A 70 10.55 -11.33 -7.18
C LEU A 70 9.36 -10.53 -6.63
N ILE A 71 8.57 -11.14 -5.74
CA ILE A 71 7.39 -10.52 -5.14
C ILE A 71 7.60 -10.48 -3.62
N THR A 72 7.46 -9.29 -3.05
CA THR A 72 7.52 -9.06 -1.61
C THR A 72 6.18 -8.51 -1.12
N ASN A 73 5.66 -9.10 -0.05
CA ASN A 73 4.35 -8.78 0.51
C ASN A 73 4.53 -8.33 1.96
N PHE A 74 3.91 -7.20 2.31
CA PHE A 74 3.93 -6.64 3.65
C PHE A 74 2.51 -6.37 4.12
N VAL A 75 2.24 -6.65 5.39
CA VAL A 75 0.93 -6.43 6.01
C VAL A 75 1.16 -5.70 7.32
N LEU A 76 0.40 -4.62 7.54
CA LEU A 76 0.36 -3.98 8.84
C LEU A 76 -0.52 -4.85 9.76
N LYS A 77 0.09 -5.40 10.82
CA LYS A 77 -0.59 -6.21 11.83
C LYS A 77 -0.21 -5.74 13.22
N GLU A 78 -1.11 -5.97 14.17
CA GLU A 78 -0.82 -5.81 15.60
C GLU A 78 0.28 -6.81 16.02
N ARG A 79 1.09 -6.46 17.03
CA ARG A 79 2.30 -7.21 17.38
C ARG A 79 2.00 -8.52 18.10
N LEU A 80 0.97 -8.56 18.96
CA LEU A 80 0.56 -9.73 19.73
C LEU A 80 -0.19 -10.76 18.88
N GLU A 81 -0.73 -10.38 17.72
CA GLU A 81 -1.26 -11.30 16.71
C GLU A 81 -0.18 -12.04 15.89
N ASN A 82 1.11 -11.81 16.15
CA ASN A 82 2.25 -12.46 15.47
C ASN A 82 2.94 -13.56 16.32
N LEU A 83 2.25 -14.17 17.29
CA LEU A 83 2.69 -15.38 18.01
C LEU A 83 1.93 -16.62 17.54
#